data_AF-A0A660U1H0-F1
#
_entry.id   AF-A0A660U1H0-F1
#
_cell.length_a   1.000
_cell.length_b   1.000
_cell.length_c   1.000
_cell.angle_alpha   90.00
_cell.angle_beta   90.00
_cell.angle_gamma   90.00
#
_symmetry.space_group_name_H-M   'P 1'
#
loop_
_entity.id
_entity.type
_entity.pdbx_description
1 polymer ?
#
loop_
_entity_poly.entity_id
_entity_poly.type
_entity_poly.pdbx_seq_one_letter_code
_entity_poly.pdbx_strand_id
1 'polypeptide(L)' 'RLDEHTVYRMARKGEIPAYKVAGQWRFKKEYLVV' A
#
# COMPACT_ATOMS: atom_id res chain seq x y z
N ARG A 1 5.68 13.19 8.69
CA ARG A 1 5.33 13.15 7.25
C ARG A 1 5.94 11.87 6.69
N LEU A 2 5.13 10.97 6.13
CA LEU A 2 5.63 9.71 5.57
C LEU A 2 6.09 9.95 4.13
N ASP A 3 7.25 9.42 3.77
CA ASP A 3 7.81 9.54 2.42
C ASP A 3 7.14 8.53 1.46
N GLU A 4 6.81 8.96 0.24
CA GLU A 4 6.15 8.09 -0.75
C GLU A 4 7.02 6.88 -1.10
N HIS A 5 8.35 7.02 -1.17
CA HIS A 5 9.29 5.92 -1.39
C HIS A 5 9.25 4.88 -0.28
N THR A 6 8.99 5.30 0.97
CA THR A 6 8.81 4.36 2.07
C THR A 6 7.53 3.54 1.87
N VAL A 7 6.42 4.18 1.49
CA VAL A 7 5.16 3.48 1.18
C VAL A 7 5.36 2.48 0.04
N TYR A 8 6.04 2.86 -1.04
CA TYR A 8 6.35 1.94 -2.14
C TYR A 8 7.20 0.76 -1.71
N ARG A 9 8.23 1.00 -0.90
CA ARG A 9 9.11 -0.06 -0.39
C ARG A 9 8.34 -1.06 0.46
N MET A 10 7.49 -0.57 1.36
CA MET A 10 6.63 -1.44 2.19
C MET A 10 5.64 -2.23 1.32
N ALA A 11 4.99 -1.58 0.35
CA ALA A 11 4.07 -2.23 -0.58
C ALA A 11 4.76 -3.33 -1.41
N ARG A 12 5.96 -3.06 -1.94
CA ARG A 12 6.76 -4.03 -2.71
C ARG A 12 7.24 -5.20 -1.86
N LYS A 13 7.53 -4.97 -0.59
CA LYS A 13 7.90 -6.02 0.36
C LYS A 13 6.71 -6.82 0.89
N GLY A 14 5.47 -6.37 0.63
CA GLY A 14 4.27 -6.99 1.19
C GLY A 14 4.03 -6.66 2.67
N GLU A 15 4.75 -5.67 3.23
CA GLU A 15 4.57 -5.23 4.62
C GLU A 15 3.24 -4.49 4.82
N ILE A 16 2.71 -3.89 3.75
CA ILE A 16 1.37 -3.33 3.74
C ILE A 16 0.52 -4.03 2.68
N PRO A 17 -0.78 -4.25 2.94
CA PRO A 17 -1.70 -4.89 2.00
C PRO A 17 -2.16 -3.91 0.91
N ALA A 18 -1.21 -3.16 0.35
CA ALA A 18 -1.46 -2.07 -0.59
C ALA A 18 -0.59 -2.19 -1.85
N TYR A 19 -1.12 -1.74 -2.98
CA TYR A 19 -0.40 -1.63 -4.24
C TYR A 19 -0.89 -0.41 -5.03
N LYS A 20 -0.03 0.16 -5.87
CA LYS A 20 -0.40 1.33 -6.71
C LYS A 20 -0.77 0.88 -8.11
N VAL A 21 -1.92 1.32 -8.61
CA VAL A 21 -2.38 1.08 -9.98
C VAL A 21 -3.03 2.34 -10.54
N ALA A 22 -2.67 2.72 -11.77
CA ALA A 22 -3.21 3.90 -12.46
C ALA A 22 -3.18 5.19 -11.60
N GLY A 23 -2.09 5.41 -10.84
CA GLY A 23 -1.94 6.58 -9.97
C GLY A 23 -2.65 6.50 -8.61
N GLN A 24 -3.47 5.47 -8.37
CA GLN A 24 -4.22 5.29 -7.12
C GLN A 24 -3.66 4.14 -6.27
N TRP A 25 -3.76 4.29 -4.96
CA TRP A 25 -3.48 3.20 -4.02
C TRP A 25 -4.71 2.31 -3.86
N ARG A 26 -4.52 1.01 -4.02
CA ARG A 26 -5.52 -0.02 -3.74
C ARG A 26 -5.08 -0.83 -2.54
N PHE A 27 -6.02 -1.13 -1.67
CA PHE A 27 -5.82 -1.93 -0.47
C PHE A 27 -6.62 -3.22 -0.62
N LYS A 28 -6.04 -4.34 -0.19
CA LYS A 28 -6.74 -5.62 -0.16
C LYS A 28 -7.84 -5.57 0.90
N LYS A 29 -9.08 -5.84 0.49
CA LYS A 29 -10.25 -5.82 1.39
C LYS A 29 -10.13 -6.80 2.55
N GLU A 30 -9.43 -7.91 2.36
CA GLU A 30 -9.15 -8.93 3.40
C GLU A 30 -8.46 -8.36 4.64
N TYR A 31 -7.78 -7.21 4.51
CA TYR A 31 -7.06 -6.55 5.60
C TYR A 31 -7.73 -5.27 6.07
N LEU A 32 -8.89 -4.92 5.48
CA LEU A 32 -9.72 -3.84 5.99
C LEU A 32 -10.60 -4.42 7.10
N VAL A 33 -10.25 -4.13 8.35
CA VAL A 33 -11.17 -4.30 9.47
C VAL A 33 -12.21 -3.20 9.34
N VAL A 34 -13.45 -3.57 9.06
CA VAL A 34 -14.60 -2.66 9.00
C VAL A 34 -15.00 -2.26 10.41
#